data_AF-A0A2P4Y8W6-F1
#
_entry.id   AF-A0A2P4Y8W6-F1
#
_cell.length_a   1.000
_cell.length_b   1.000
_cell.length_c   1.000
_cell.angle_alpha   90.00
_cell.angle_beta   90.00
_cell.angle_gamma   90.00
#
_symmetry.space_group_name_H-M   'P 1'
#
loop_
_entity.id
_entity.type
_entity.pdbx_description
1 polymer ?
#
loop_
_entity_poly.entity_id
_entity_poly.type
_entity_poly.pdbx_seq_one_letter_code
_entity_poly.pdbx_strand_id
1 'polypeptide(L)'
;MLCKYYRDTTVEDVSEQRVVDESNKTNVKNGAIENVDSLLESELTMDLRESDVQARVVNYFKRCEEIILDYDLKSTFCTAIRTAHKCTILRKHLQPTALHDEVGIQQKLIDNSSTKNDAALYKLAKETALEQDKAFRSLTNRKQQQVQQRKDGPTDTKSNGGQGRERTLSSGKTGSGKRKHWHGNDAKR
;
A
#
# COMPACT_ATOMS: atom_id res chain seq x y z
N MET A 1 -16.15 -51.00 -5.04
CA MET A 1 -14.76 -51.17 -4.56
C MET A 1 -14.12 -49.82 -4.23
N LEU A 2 -14.58 -49.13 -3.16
CA LEU A 2 -13.98 -47.87 -2.70
C LEU A 2 -13.36 -47.95 -1.29
N CYS A 3 -13.65 -49.02 -0.53
CA CYS A 3 -13.23 -49.12 0.87
C CYS A 3 -11.70 -49.17 1.07
N LYS A 4 -10.96 -49.67 0.07
CA LYS A 4 -9.49 -49.79 0.13
C LYS A 4 -8.73 -48.46 0.15
N TYR A 5 -9.38 -47.35 -0.19
CA TYR A 5 -8.73 -46.03 -0.30
C TYR A 5 -9.02 -45.11 0.89
N TYR A 6 -9.90 -45.51 1.81
CA TYR A 6 -10.33 -44.65 2.93
C TYR A 6 -9.78 -45.08 4.28
N ARG A 7 -9.21 -46.28 4.41
CA ARG A 7 -8.67 -46.77 5.68
C ARG A 7 -7.53 -47.74 5.42
N ASP A 8 -6.33 -47.43 5.91
CA ASP A 8 -5.21 -48.37 6.02
C ASP A 8 -5.45 -49.37 7.16
N THR A 9 -6.62 -50.03 7.15
CA THR A 9 -6.98 -51.05 8.13
C THR A 9 -7.81 -52.12 7.43
N THR A 10 -7.48 -53.39 7.67
CA THR A 10 -8.29 -54.50 7.18
C THR A 10 -9.63 -54.55 7.92
N VAL A 11 -10.66 -55.08 7.27
CA VAL A 11 -12.05 -55.05 7.74
C VAL A 11 -12.22 -55.78 9.08
N GLU A 12 -11.27 -56.63 9.47
CA GLU A 12 -11.38 -57.46 10.67
C GLU A 12 -11.10 -56.73 12.01
N ASP A 13 -10.59 -55.49 12.04
CA ASP A 13 -10.16 -54.81 13.30
C ASP A 13 -10.95 -53.52 13.65
N VAL A 14 -12.15 -53.35 13.08
CA VAL A 14 -12.99 -52.17 13.32
C VAL A 14 -14.18 -52.53 14.21
N SER A 15 -14.08 -52.24 15.51
CA SER A 15 -15.25 -52.21 16.40
C SER A 15 -16.04 -50.92 16.22
N GLU A 16 -17.37 -50.99 16.27
CA GLU A 16 -18.27 -49.84 16.11
C GLU A 16 -17.97 -48.72 17.12
N GLN A 17 -17.56 -49.09 18.34
CA GLN A 17 -17.15 -48.17 19.40
C GLN A 17 -15.90 -47.34 19.02
N ARG A 18 -14.91 -47.93 18.33
CA ARG A 18 -13.71 -47.22 17.86
C ARG A 18 -14.03 -46.16 16.80
N VAL A 19 -15.04 -46.42 15.95
CA VAL A 19 -15.50 -45.47 14.92
C VAL A 19 -16.23 -44.28 15.55
N VAL A 20 -17.05 -44.53 16.56
CA VAL A 20 -17.79 -43.47 17.28
C VAL A 20 -16.84 -42.61 18.10
N ASP A 21 -15.88 -43.21 18.80
CA ASP A 21 -14.89 -42.46 19.60
C ASP A 21 -13.95 -41.63 18.72
N GLU A 22 -13.53 -42.15 17.56
CA GLU A 22 -12.70 -41.41 16.59
C GLU A 22 -13.48 -40.25 15.95
N SER A 23 -14.78 -40.46 15.64
CA SER A 23 -15.67 -39.42 15.10
C SER A 23 -15.95 -38.30 16.10
N ASN A 24 -16.09 -38.62 17.39
CA ASN A 24 -16.33 -37.63 18.46
C ASN A 24 -15.05 -36.92 18.93
N LYS A 25 -13.87 -37.47 18.65
CA LYS A 25 -12.58 -36.86 19.04
C LYS A 25 -12.15 -35.74 18.10
N THR A 26 -12.69 -35.73 16.89
CA THR A 26 -12.47 -34.65 15.94
C THR A 26 -13.72 -33.78 15.93
N ASN A 27 -13.66 -32.62 16.59
CA ASN A 27 -14.66 -31.55 16.47
C ASN A 27 -14.59 -30.93 15.05
N VAL A 28 -14.59 -31.77 14.03
CA VAL A 28 -14.59 -31.40 12.62
C VAL A 28 -15.99 -30.91 12.37
N LYS A 29 -16.13 -29.60 12.43
CA LYS A 29 -17.26 -28.90 11.83
C LYS A 29 -17.36 -29.37 10.38
N ASN A 30 -18.15 -30.40 10.13
CA ASN A 30 -18.56 -30.86 8.80
C ASN A 30 -19.59 -29.86 8.25
N GLY A 31 -19.18 -28.61 8.08
CA GLY A 31 -19.97 -27.52 7.53
C GLY A 31 -19.06 -26.67 6.67
N ALA A 32 -18.88 -27.11 5.42
CA ALA A 32 -17.96 -26.58 4.41
C ALA A 32 -16.48 -26.62 4.83
N ILE A 33 -15.66 -27.37 4.09
CA ILE A 33 -14.24 -27.01 3.99
C ILE A 33 -14.25 -25.66 3.28
N GLU A 34 -14.31 -24.57 4.05
CA GLU A 34 -14.24 -23.23 3.51
C GLU A 34 -12.97 -23.16 2.68
N ASN A 35 -13.10 -22.69 1.44
CA ASN A 35 -11.95 -22.49 0.58
C ASN A 35 -11.03 -21.50 1.31
N VAL A 36 -9.88 -21.99 1.81
CA VAL A 36 -8.92 -21.21 2.60
C VAL A 36 -8.52 -19.92 1.87
N ASP A 37 -8.46 -19.98 0.54
CA ASP A 37 -8.18 -18.81 -0.28
C ASP A 37 -9.32 -17.79 -0.18
N SER A 38 -10.57 -18.21 -0.35
CA SER A 38 -11.73 -17.34 -0.23
C SER A 38 -11.90 -16.75 1.17
N LEU A 39 -11.57 -17.54 2.21
CA LEU A 39 -11.57 -17.06 3.59
C LEU A 39 -10.54 -15.94 3.78
N LEU A 40 -9.29 -16.18 3.37
CA LEU A 40 -8.25 -15.15 3.49
C LEU A 40 -8.57 -13.94 2.62
N GLU A 41 -9.05 -14.11 1.39
CA GLU A 41 -9.37 -13.00 0.50
C GLU A 41 -10.54 -12.13 1.00
N SER A 42 -11.46 -12.69 1.78
CA SER A 42 -12.59 -11.96 2.35
C SER A 42 -12.27 -11.28 3.68
N GLU A 43 -11.48 -11.92 4.54
CA GLU A 43 -11.16 -11.43 5.88
C GLU A 43 -9.90 -10.54 5.93
N LEU A 44 -8.97 -10.74 4.99
CA LEU A 44 -7.68 -10.03 4.99
C LEU A 44 -7.81 -8.70 4.23
N THR A 45 -8.02 -7.63 4.99
CA THR A 45 -8.06 -6.26 4.47
C THR A 45 -7.16 -5.33 5.29
N MET A 46 -6.47 -4.40 4.61
CA MET A 46 -5.65 -3.39 5.28
C MET A 46 -6.49 -2.19 5.74
N ASP A 47 -6.36 -1.79 7.00
CA ASP A 47 -7.12 -0.65 7.55
C ASP A 47 -6.52 0.70 7.11
N LEU A 48 -7.12 1.32 6.10
CA LEU A 48 -6.68 2.63 5.60
C LEU A 48 -7.01 3.80 6.54
N ARG A 49 -7.77 3.57 7.62
CA ARG A 49 -8.08 4.60 8.63
C ARG A 49 -6.93 4.81 9.61
N GLU A 50 -6.06 3.82 9.77
CA GLU A 50 -4.86 3.92 10.61
C GLU A 50 -3.89 4.93 10.01
N SER A 51 -3.71 6.08 10.67
CA SER A 51 -2.87 7.18 10.17
C SER A 51 -1.37 6.85 10.16
N ASP A 52 -0.91 6.02 11.10
CA ASP A 52 0.48 5.58 11.13
C ASP A 52 0.69 4.46 10.10
N VAL A 53 1.41 4.79 9.04
CA VAL A 53 1.71 3.87 7.94
C VAL A 53 2.44 2.61 8.42
N GLN A 54 3.32 2.71 9.42
CA GLN A 54 3.99 1.52 9.96
C GLN A 54 3.01 0.63 10.72
N ALA A 55 2.21 1.22 11.60
CA ALA A 55 1.21 0.50 12.36
C ALA A 55 0.22 -0.19 11.43
N ARG A 56 -0.19 0.49 10.36
CA ARG A 56 -1.07 -0.05 9.33
C ARG A 56 -0.52 -1.33 8.69
N VAL A 57 0.73 -1.30 8.24
CA VAL A 57 1.39 -2.47 7.65
C VAL A 57 1.53 -3.58 8.70
N VAL A 58 1.96 -3.27 9.93
CA VAL A 58 2.09 -4.25 11.01
C VAL A 58 0.75 -4.93 11.30
N ASN A 59 -0.32 -4.16 11.47
CA ASN A 59 -1.65 -4.66 11.79
C ASN A 59 -2.19 -5.56 10.69
N TYR A 60 -1.91 -5.24 9.42
CA TYR A 60 -2.30 -6.07 8.28
C TYR A 60 -1.65 -7.47 8.32
N PHE A 61 -0.33 -7.55 8.52
CA PHE A 61 0.36 -8.84 8.62
C PHE A 61 -0.06 -9.60 9.88
N LYS A 62 -0.26 -8.90 11.01
CA LYS A 62 -0.80 -9.47 12.24
C LYS A 62 -2.19 -10.07 12.03
N ARG A 63 -3.07 -9.39 11.28
CA ARG A 63 -4.42 -9.88 10.96
C ARG A 63 -4.37 -11.20 10.19
N CYS A 64 -3.41 -11.38 9.28
CA CYS A 64 -3.22 -12.65 8.60
C CYS A 64 -2.88 -13.79 9.58
N GLU A 65 -1.96 -13.55 10.52
CA GLU A 65 -1.67 -14.53 11.58
C GLU A 65 -2.90 -14.81 12.44
N GLU A 66 -3.65 -13.78 12.84
CA GLU A 66 -4.88 -13.94 13.62
C GLU A 66 -5.91 -14.82 12.88
N ILE A 67 -6.15 -14.60 11.58
CA ILE A 67 -7.04 -15.46 10.78
C ILE A 67 -6.52 -16.90 10.75
N ILE A 68 -5.20 -17.10 10.59
CA ILE A 68 -4.60 -18.44 10.60
C ILE A 68 -4.79 -19.13 11.96
N LEU A 69 -4.74 -18.37 13.06
CA LEU A 69 -4.99 -18.89 14.41
C LEU A 69 -6.47 -19.20 14.64
N ASP A 70 -7.36 -18.28 14.29
CA ASP A 70 -8.81 -18.36 14.58
C ASP A 70 -9.46 -19.56 13.87
N TYR A 71 -8.94 -19.93 12.70
CA TYR A 71 -9.44 -21.04 11.88
C TYR A 71 -8.54 -22.29 11.90
N ASP A 72 -7.59 -22.36 12.84
CA ASP A 72 -6.66 -23.50 13.00
C ASP A 72 -5.89 -23.87 11.72
N LEU A 73 -5.57 -22.89 10.87
CA LEU A 73 -4.95 -23.09 9.55
C LEU A 73 -3.41 -23.17 9.60
N LYS A 74 -2.80 -23.31 10.78
CA LYS A 74 -1.34 -23.34 10.93
C LYS A 74 -0.68 -24.42 10.06
N SER A 75 -1.26 -25.63 10.06
CA SER A 75 -0.77 -26.75 9.26
C SER A 75 -0.93 -26.50 7.74
N THR A 76 -1.90 -25.67 7.35
CA THR A 76 -2.17 -25.30 5.95
C THR A 76 -1.06 -24.45 5.33
N PHE A 77 -0.18 -23.84 6.13
CA PHE A 77 0.90 -22.95 5.67
C PHE A 77 2.32 -23.42 6.06
N CYS A 78 2.46 -24.66 6.53
CA CYS A 78 3.74 -25.20 7.03
C CYS A 78 4.75 -25.60 5.94
N THR A 79 4.32 -25.69 4.67
CA THR A 79 5.21 -26.05 3.56
C THR A 79 5.63 -24.83 2.77
N ALA A 80 6.84 -24.85 2.20
CA ALA A 80 7.37 -23.72 1.43
C ALA A 80 6.45 -23.28 0.27
N ILE A 81 5.78 -24.23 -0.40
CA ILE A 81 4.81 -23.93 -1.47
C ILE A 81 3.62 -23.16 -0.90
N ARG A 82 3.09 -23.61 0.24
CA ARG A 82 1.94 -22.98 0.91
C ARG A 82 2.32 -21.62 1.50
N THR A 83 3.53 -21.45 2.02
CA THR A 83 4.06 -20.15 2.44
C THR A 83 4.19 -19.18 1.26
N ALA A 84 4.65 -19.64 0.09
CA ALA A 84 4.70 -18.80 -1.11
C ALA A 84 3.30 -18.38 -1.60
N HIS A 85 2.31 -19.27 -1.47
CA HIS A 85 0.92 -18.95 -1.74
C HIS A 85 0.37 -17.90 -0.77
N LYS A 86 0.64 -18.04 0.53
CA LYS A 86 0.33 -17.01 1.55
C LYS A 86 0.94 -15.65 1.19
N CYS A 87 2.20 -15.62 0.76
CA CYS A 87 2.85 -14.38 0.30
C CYS A 87 2.14 -13.76 -0.91
N THR A 88 1.62 -14.59 -1.81
CA THR A 88 0.85 -14.13 -2.98
C THR A 88 -0.46 -13.46 -2.56
N ILE A 89 -1.20 -14.07 -1.62
CA ILE A 89 -2.42 -13.48 -1.05
C ILE A 89 -2.10 -12.18 -0.32
N LEU A 90 -1.09 -12.20 0.57
CA LEU A 90 -0.66 -11.03 1.32
C LEU A 90 -0.31 -9.85 0.42
N ARG A 91 0.42 -10.09 -0.67
CA ARG A 91 0.75 -9.05 -1.63
C ARG A 91 -0.50 -8.52 -2.32
N LYS A 92 -1.35 -9.41 -2.86
CA LYS A 92 -2.55 -9.07 -3.64
C LYS A 92 -3.47 -8.10 -2.87
N HIS A 93 -3.56 -8.23 -1.55
CA HIS A 93 -4.44 -7.42 -0.70
C HIS A 93 -3.72 -6.24 -0.01
N LEU A 94 -2.48 -5.91 -0.39
CA LEU A 94 -1.83 -4.68 0.05
C LEU A 94 -2.60 -3.45 -0.45
N GLN A 95 -2.80 -2.49 0.44
CA GLN A 95 -3.38 -1.20 0.11
C GLN A 95 -2.55 -0.06 0.72
N PRO A 96 -2.59 1.16 0.16
CA PRO A 96 -3.22 1.54 -1.11
C PRO A 96 -2.60 0.81 -2.31
N THR A 97 -3.27 0.83 -3.48
CA THR A 97 -2.81 0.15 -4.70
C THR A 97 -1.36 0.53 -5.09
N ALA A 98 -0.95 1.77 -4.83
CA ALA A 98 0.43 2.20 -5.05
C ALA A 98 1.46 1.42 -4.23
N LEU A 99 1.12 0.94 -3.03
CA LEU A 99 1.98 0.07 -2.23
C LEU A 99 2.06 -1.34 -2.84
N HIS A 100 0.91 -1.90 -3.26
CA HIS A 100 0.85 -3.19 -3.96
C HIS A 100 1.75 -3.19 -5.22
N ASP A 101 1.63 -2.16 -6.05
CA ASP A 101 2.32 -2.08 -7.33
C ASP A 101 3.83 -1.97 -7.13
N GLU A 102 4.29 -1.10 -6.23
CA GLU A 102 5.71 -0.88 -5.96
C GLU A 102 6.36 -2.14 -5.36
N VAL A 103 5.71 -2.78 -4.37
CA VAL A 103 6.18 -4.06 -3.83
C VAL A 103 6.25 -5.13 -4.92
N GLY A 104 5.27 -5.16 -5.82
CA GLY A 104 5.26 -6.08 -6.97
C GLY A 104 6.41 -5.84 -7.96
N ILE A 105 6.81 -4.59 -8.17
CA ILE A 105 7.98 -4.23 -8.99
C ILE A 105 9.28 -4.65 -8.29
N GLN A 106 9.44 -4.30 -7.01
CA GLN A 106 10.63 -4.64 -6.23
C GLN A 106 10.85 -6.15 -6.13
N GLN A 107 9.78 -6.94 -5.99
CA GLN A 107 9.86 -8.40 -6.02
C GLN A 107 10.37 -8.98 -7.33
N LYS A 108 9.94 -8.40 -8.45
CA LYS A 108 10.32 -8.87 -9.79
C LYS A 108 11.76 -8.50 -10.14
N LEU A 109 12.21 -7.33 -9.71
CA LEU A 109 13.47 -6.74 -10.16
C LEU A 109 14.61 -6.87 -9.16
N ILE A 110 14.32 -6.99 -7.87
CA ILE A 110 15.32 -6.85 -6.79
C ILE A 110 15.28 -8.05 -5.86
N ASP A 111 14.13 -8.34 -5.25
CA ASP A 111 14.02 -9.33 -4.17
C ASP A 111 12.97 -10.40 -4.44
N ASN A 112 13.41 -11.49 -5.07
CA ASN A 112 12.55 -12.66 -5.29
C ASN A 112 12.33 -13.47 -3.99
N SER A 113 13.09 -13.24 -2.92
CA SER A 113 12.96 -14.04 -1.69
C SER A 113 11.65 -13.74 -0.94
N SER A 114 11.17 -12.50 -0.98
CA SER A 114 9.88 -12.09 -0.42
C SER A 114 8.66 -12.69 -1.13
N THR A 115 8.82 -13.37 -2.27
CA THR A 115 7.73 -14.14 -2.89
C THR A 115 7.46 -15.46 -2.17
N LYS A 116 8.42 -15.95 -1.36
CA LYS A 116 8.37 -17.26 -0.68
C LYS A 116 8.54 -17.15 0.83
N ASN A 117 8.73 -15.94 1.35
CA ASN A 117 8.96 -15.68 2.76
C ASN A 117 8.15 -14.45 3.20
N ASP A 118 7.19 -14.68 4.08
CA ASP A 118 6.26 -13.66 4.57
C ASP A 118 6.94 -12.63 5.47
N ALA A 119 7.96 -13.01 6.25
CA ALA A 119 8.78 -12.07 7.01
C ALA A 119 9.61 -11.14 6.12
N ALA A 120 10.13 -11.64 4.99
CA ALA A 120 10.81 -10.81 4.00
C ALA A 120 9.82 -9.88 3.28
N LEU A 121 8.63 -10.38 2.92
CA LEU A 121 7.54 -9.57 2.37
C LEU A 121 7.10 -8.45 3.32
N TYR A 122 6.96 -8.74 4.61
CA TYR A 122 6.64 -7.75 5.62
C TYR A 122 7.68 -6.63 5.68
N LYS A 123 8.98 -6.98 5.70
CA LYS A 123 10.07 -6.00 5.73
C LYS A 123 10.04 -5.11 4.49
N LEU A 124 9.90 -5.72 3.31
CA LEU A 124 9.80 -5.01 2.04
C LEU A 124 8.61 -4.05 2.05
N ALA A 125 7.40 -4.55 2.32
CA ALA A 125 6.19 -3.72 2.34
C ALA A 125 6.28 -2.57 3.35
N LYS A 126 6.86 -2.81 4.54
CA LYS A 126 7.07 -1.76 5.55
C LYS A 126 8.02 -0.68 5.06
N GLU A 127 9.15 -1.06 4.45
CA GLU A 127 10.15 -0.13 3.93
C GLU A 127 9.58 0.70 2.77
N THR A 128 8.92 0.05 1.80
CA THR A 128 8.26 0.71 0.67
C THR A 128 7.21 1.71 1.14
N ALA A 129 6.35 1.31 2.09
CA ALA A 129 5.31 2.18 2.62
C ALA A 129 5.90 3.41 3.35
N LEU A 130 7.02 3.23 4.07
CA LEU A 130 7.72 4.32 4.72
C LEU A 130 8.36 5.30 3.74
N GLU A 131 8.93 4.78 2.65
CA GLU A 131 9.50 5.63 1.61
C GLU A 131 8.41 6.47 0.92
N GLN A 132 7.26 5.85 0.62
CA GLN A 132 6.10 6.55 0.06
C GLN A 132 5.58 7.65 1.01
N ASP A 133 5.46 7.37 2.31
CA ASP A 133 5.02 8.37 3.30
C ASP A 133 6.00 9.54 3.40
N LYS A 134 7.32 9.27 3.44
CA LYS A 134 8.37 10.31 3.44
C LYS A 134 8.29 11.18 2.19
N ALA A 135 8.13 10.57 1.02
CA ALA A 135 7.99 11.28 -0.25
C ALA A 135 6.73 12.17 -0.24
N PHE A 136 5.61 11.64 0.21
CA PHE A 136 4.34 12.38 0.30
C PHE A 136 4.42 13.57 1.26
N ARG A 137 4.96 13.37 2.47
CA ARG A 137 5.20 14.44 3.45
C ARG A 137 6.11 15.53 2.90
N SER A 138 7.16 15.15 2.18
CA SER A 138 8.09 16.11 1.57
C SER A 138 7.40 16.97 0.50
N LEU A 139 6.58 16.36 -0.35
CA LEU A 139 5.83 17.06 -1.40
C LEU A 139 4.75 17.99 -0.83
N THR A 140 4.03 17.55 0.20
CA THR A 140 2.99 18.37 0.87
C THR A 140 3.59 19.57 1.58
N ASN A 141 4.70 19.39 2.31
CA ASN A 141 5.42 20.49 2.95
C ASN A 141 5.92 21.53 1.92
N ARG A 142 6.45 21.10 0.77
CA ARG A 142 6.87 22.02 -0.30
C ARG A 142 5.71 22.82 -0.89
N LYS A 143 4.56 22.18 -1.10
CA LYS A 143 3.35 22.87 -1.60
C LYS A 143 2.86 23.92 -0.60
N GLN A 144 2.84 23.60 0.69
CA GLN A 144 2.43 24.57 1.72
C GLN A 144 3.35 25.79 1.75
N GLN A 145 4.66 25.61 1.65
CA GLN A 145 5.62 26.73 1.59
C GLN A 145 5.39 27.64 0.37
N GLN A 146 5.08 27.07 -0.81
CA GLN A 146 4.77 27.87 -2.00
C GLN A 146 3.45 28.63 -1.89
N VAL A 147 2.43 28.06 -1.24
CA VAL A 147 1.15 28.75 -1.01
C VAL A 147 1.33 29.91 -0.02
N GLN A 148 2.15 29.74 1.02
CA GLN A 148 2.45 30.80 1.97
C GLN A 148 3.20 31.96 1.30
N GLN A 149 4.23 31.67 0.49
CA GLN A 149 4.98 32.71 -0.25
C GLN A 149 4.12 33.50 -1.25
N ARG A 150 3.01 32.94 -1.74
CA ARG A 150 2.06 33.66 -2.62
C ARG A 150 1.06 34.52 -1.85
N LYS A 151 0.78 34.22 -0.58
CA LYS A 151 -0.11 35.03 0.28
C LYS A 151 0.61 36.25 0.89
N ASP A 152 1.92 36.17 1.06
CA ASP A 152 2.75 37.25 1.61
C ASP A 152 3.40 38.13 0.51
N GLY A 153 2.92 38.04 -0.74
CA GLY A 153 3.28 39.00 -1.81
C GLY A 153 2.78 40.41 -1.48
N PRO A 154 3.53 41.47 -1.85
CA PRO A 154 3.43 42.78 -1.21
C PRO A 154 2.01 43.35 -1.33
N THR A 155 1.34 43.50 -0.18
CA THR A 155 0.19 44.39 -0.05
C THR A 155 0.68 45.82 -0.31
N ASP A 156 0.39 46.35 -1.49
CA ASP A 156 0.52 47.76 -1.82
C ASP A 156 -0.27 48.59 -0.81
N THR A 157 0.40 48.97 0.28
CA THR A 157 -0.12 49.92 1.26
C THR A 157 0.03 51.29 0.65
N LYS A 158 -0.99 51.72 -0.12
CA LYS A 158 -1.18 53.14 -0.46
C LYS A 158 -1.57 53.89 0.82
N SER A 159 -0.60 54.26 1.64
CA SER A 159 -0.78 55.32 2.64
C SER A 159 -0.48 56.66 1.99
N ASN A 160 -1.56 57.37 1.64
CA ASN A 160 -1.55 58.75 1.19
C ASN A 160 -1.18 59.68 2.36
N GLY A 161 -0.14 60.51 2.22
CA GLY A 161 0.18 61.52 3.23
C GLY A 161 1.48 62.30 3.00
N GLY A 162 1.35 63.52 2.47
CA GLY A 162 2.07 64.70 3.00
C GLY A 162 3.49 65.03 2.51
N GLN A 163 3.55 65.86 1.47
CA GLN A 163 4.45 67.01 1.22
C GLN A 163 5.85 67.11 1.90
N GLY A 164 6.88 67.30 1.06
CA GLY A 164 8.16 67.93 1.42
C GLY A 164 9.01 68.27 0.20
N ARG A 165 9.34 69.57 0.03
CA ARG A 165 10.24 70.19 -0.99
C ARG A 165 11.64 69.53 -0.93
N GLU A 166 12.52 69.49 -1.94
CA GLU A 166 12.99 70.59 -2.79
C GLU A 166 13.85 70.07 -3.99
N ARG A 167 14.09 70.97 -4.94
CA ARG A 167 14.75 70.87 -6.25
C ARG A 167 16.18 70.32 -6.25
N THR A 168 16.52 69.55 -7.29
CA THR A 168 17.77 69.75 -8.06
C THR A 168 17.57 69.32 -9.52
N LEU A 169 17.85 70.25 -10.42
CA LEU A 169 17.94 70.05 -11.86
C LEU A 169 19.25 69.35 -12.21
N SER A 170 19.22 68.30 -13.03
CA SER A 170 20.32 68.03 -13.97
C SER A 170 19.83 67.23 -15.18
N SER A 171 20.12 67.83 -16.33
CA SER A 171 19.91 67.36 -17.70
C SER A 171 20.41 65.94 -17.97
N GLY A 172 19.70 65.19 -18.81
CA GLY A 172 20.12 63.87 -19.29
C GLY A 172 19.26 63.37 -20.45
N LYS A 173 19.80 63.53 -21.67
CA LYS A 173 19.23 63.21 -22.98
C LYS A 173 18.88 61.72 -23.22
N THR A 174 17.83 61.53 -24.03
CA THR A 174 17.64 60.55 -25.13
C THR A 174 17.88 59.06 -24.91
N GLY A 175 16.89 58.25 -25.26
CA GLY A 175 17.06 56.80 -25.50
C GLY A 175 15.83 56.15 -26.12
N SER A 176 15.84 56.04 -27.44
CA SER A 176 14.76 55.54 -28.30
C SER A 176 14.68 54.01 -28.36
N GLY A 177 13.47 53.50 -28.61
CA GLY A 177 13.21 52.20 -29.28
C GLY A 177 13.21 50.97 -28.38
N LYS A 178 12.41 49.93 -28.58
CA LYS A 178 11.56 49.51 -29.70
C LYS A 178 10.47 48.59 -29.12
N ARG A 179 9.20 48.90 -29.35
CA ARG A 179 8.11 47.91 -29.25
C ARG A 179 8.22 47.00 -30.48
N LYS A 180 8.47 45.71 -30.29
CA LYS A 180 8.29 44.71 -31.35
C LYS A 180 6.89 44.15 -31.23
N HIS A 181 6.01 44.68 -32.06
CA HIS A 181 4.74 44.09 -32.45
C HIS A 181 5.07 43.16 -33.62
N TRP A 182 4.67 41.89 -33.56
CA TRP A 182 4.61 41.02 -34.74
C TRP A 182 3.20 40.46 -34.81
N HIS A 183 2.48 40.94 -35.81
CA HIS A 183 1.25 40.35 -36.33
C HIS A 183 1.60 39.06 -37.08
N GLY A 184 0.70 38.09 -37.02
CA GLY A 184 0.75 36.92 -37.89
C GLY A 184 0.51 37.25 -39.36
N ASN A 185 0.74 36.26 -40.21
CA ASN A 185 -0.29 35.74 -41.10
C ASN A 185 0.21 34.45 -41.78
N ASP A 186 -0.72 33.51 -41.86
CA ASP A 186 -1.05 32.64 -42.98
C ASP A 186 -0.01 32.34 -44.07
N ALA A 187 0.18 31.05 -44.37
CA ALA A 187 -0.42 30.41 -45.55
C ALA A 187 0.40 29.21 -46.07
N LYS A 188 -0.23 28.04 -46.04
CA LYS A 188 -0.49 27.18 -47.21
C LYS A 188 0.71 26.70 -48.05
N ARG A 189 1.05 25.41 -47.91
CA ARG A 189 0.95 24.41 -48.99
C ARG A 189 1.10 23.00 -48.45
#